data_AF-A0A2J4YM08-F1
#
_entry.id   AF-A0A2J4YM08-F1
#
_cell.length_a   1.000
_cell.length_b   1.000
_cell.length_c   1.000
_cell.angle_alpha   90.00
_cell.angle_beta   90.00
_cell.angle_gamma   90.00
#
_symmetry.space_group_name_H-M   'P 1'
#
loop_
_entity.id
_entity.type
_entity.pdbx_description
1 polymer ?
#
loop_
_entity_poly.entity_id
_entity_poly.type
_entity_poly.pdbx_seq_one_letter_code
_entity_poly.pdbx_strand_id
1 'polypeptide(L)' 'MRSYSTSEARQNIAAVMDAAASGEPIEITRRDGTSNVLISKAEYETFMNAKLDAEFDFIMQRHGRTVKALTDR' A
#
# COMPACT_ATOMS: atom_id res chain seq x y z
N MET A 1 10.01 7.33 -9.14
CA MET A 1 9.81 7.55 -7.70
C MET A 1 10.75 8.64 -7.26
N ARG A 2 10.21 9.79 -6.85
CA ARG A 2 11.00 10.90 -6.31
C ARG A 2 11.21 10.67 -4.82
N SER A 3 12.36 11.09 -4.29
CA SER A 3 12.71 10.90 -2.88
C SER A 3 13.00 12.23 -2.21
N TYR A 4 12.52 12.41 -0.99
CA TYR A 4 12.76 13.59 -0.16
C TYR A 4 13.28 13.16 1.20
N SER A 5 14.18 13.95 1.79
CA SER A 5 14.39 13.88 3.24
C SER A 5 13.14 14.35 3.98
N THR A 6 12.98 13.95 5.24
CA THR A 6 11.85 14.44 6.08
C THR A 6 11.84 15.97 6.22
N SER A 7 13.01 16.63 6.18
CA SER A 7 13.11 18.10 6.18
C SER A 7 12.55 18.73 4.91
N GLU A 8 12.96 18.22 3.74
CA GLU A 8 12.52 18.76 2.44
C GLU A 8 11.03 18.51 2.22
N ALA A 9 10.54 17.33 2.62
CA ALA A 9 9.11 17.00 2.54
C ALA A 9 8.25 17.94 3.39
N ARG A 10 8.72 18.34 4.58
CA ARG A 10 8.02 19.32 5.43
C ARG A 10 8.00 20.72 4.85
N GLN A 11 9.12 21.16 4.26
CA GLN A 11 9.21 22.49 3.64
C GLN A 11 8.33 22.59 2.39
N ASN A 12 8.11 21.48 1.69
CA ASN A 12 7.42 21.44 0.40
C ASN A 12 6.16 20.57 0.44
N ILE A 13 5.45 20.52 1.57
CA ILE A 13 4.39 19.52 1.79
C ILE A 13 3.26 19.59 0.75
N ALA A 14 2.88 20.79 0.29
CA ALA A 14 1.86 20.94 -0.74
C ALA A 14 2.26 20.24 -2.05
N ALA A 15 3.47 20.54 -2.56
CA ALA A 15 3.98 19.93 -3.78
C ALA A 15 4.17 18.41 -3.66
N VAL A 16 4.58 17.93 -2.47
CA VAL A 16 4.70 16.49 -2.19
C VAL A 16 3.33 15.80 -2.22
N MET A 17 2.31 16.43 -1.65
CA MET A 17 0.93 15.91 -1.66
C MET A 17 0.33 15.93 -3.08
N ASP A 18 0.55 17.01 -3.84
CA ASP A 18 0.07 17.13 -5.22
C ASP A 18 0.71 16.07 -6.13
N ALA A 19 2.02 15.83 -5.98
CA ALA A 19 2.72 14.79 -6.74
C ALA A 19 2.15 13.38 -6.40
N ALA A 20 1.97 13.07 -5.12
CA ALA A 20 1.35 11.81 -4.70
C ALA A 20 -0.10 11.67 -5.20
N ALA A 21 -0.89 12.76 -5.19
CA ALA A 21 -2.26 12.77 -5.70
C ALA A 21 -2.32 12.59 -7.23
N SER A 22 -1.28 13.00 -7.96
CA SER A 22 -1.16 12.78 -9.41
C SER A 22 -0.74 11.36 -9.80
N GLY A 23 -0.56 10.46 -8.81
CA GLY A 23 -0.13 9.09 -9.01
C GLY A 23 1.38 8.92 -9.13
N GLU A 24 2.18 9.91 -8.72
CA GLU A 24 3.64 9.75 -8.58
C GLU A 24 3.96 9.28 -7.15
N PRO A 25 4.45 8.04 -6.94
CA PRO A 25 4.88 7.62 -5.61
C PRO A 25 6.07 8.43 -5.13
N ILE A 26 5.99 8.91 -3.90
CA ILE A 26 7.01 9.73 -3.26
C ILE A 26 7.62 8.96 -2.10
N GLU A 27 8.93 8.77 -2.10
CA GLU A 27 9.65 8.23 -0.97
C GLU A 27 10.08 9.35 -0.02
N ILE A 28 9.93 9.14 1.28
CA ILE A 28 10.40 10.04 2.33
C ILE A 28 11.38 9.29 3.22
N THR A 29 12.64 9.70 3.17
CA THR A 29 13.74 9.10 3.92
C THR A 29 14.02 9.90 5.20
N ARG A 30 14.16 9.17 6.31
CA ARG A 30 14.52 9.70 7.63
C ARG A 30 16.04 9.69 7.80
N ARG A 31 16.53 10.44 8.78
CA ARG A 31 17.97 10.53 9.08
C ARG A 31 18.56 9.19 9.53
N ASP A 32 17.75 8.31 10.11
CA ASP A 32 18.16 6.95 10.51
C ASP A 32 18.26 5.97 9.33
N GLY A 33 18.01 6.43 8.10
CA GLY A 33 18.07 5.62 6.88
C GLY A 33 16.78 4.85 6.58
N THR A 34 15.77 4.89 7.45
CA THR A 34 14.46 4.31 7.15
C THR A 34 13.67 5.19 6.19
N SER A 35 12.84 4.59 5.34
CA SER A 35 11.99 5.33 4.40
C SER A 35 10.53 4.90 4.48
N ASN A 36 9.65 5.79 4.02
CA ASN A 36 8.21 5.57 3.89
C ASN A 36 7.78 6.03 2.50
N VAL A 37 6.68 5.51 1.99
CA VAL A 37 6.14 5.92 0.69
C VAL A 37 4.81 6.64 0.89
N LEU A 38 4.65 7.79 0.25
CA LEU A 38 3.39 8.50 0.08
C LEU A 38 2.85 8.24 -1.32
N ILE A 39 1.61 7.75 -1.36
CA ILE A 39 0.82 7.50 -2.57
C ILE A 39 -0.60 8.04 -2.35
N SER A 40 -1.40 8.06 -3.42
CA SER A 40 -2.81 8.37 -3.28
C SER A 40 -3.51 7.31 -2.42
N LYS A 41 -4.57 7.72 -1.72
CA LYS A 41 -5.40 6.78 -0.94
C LYS A 41 -5.98 5.67 -1.82
N ALA A 42 -6.41 6.01 -3.04
CA ALA A 42 -6.99 5.05 -3.97
C ALA A 42 -5.99 3.94 -4.38
N GLU A 43 -4.73 4.31 -4.64
CA GLU A 43 -3.67 3.33 -4.91
C GLU A 43 -3.37 2.47 -3.68
N TYR A 44 -3.33 3.07 -2.49
CA TYR A 44 -3.14 2.33 -1.25
C TYR A 44 -4.25 1.29 -1.03
N GLU A 45 -5.51 1.67 -1.22
CA GLU A 45 -6.66 0.76 -1.08
C GLU A 45 -6.62 -0.34 -2.15
N THR A 46 -6.28 -0.01 -3.40
CA THR A 46 -6.14 -1.00 -4.49
C THR A 46 -5.06 -2.02 -4.16
N PHE A 47 -3.89 -1.56 -3.69
CA PHE A 47 -2.81 -2.44 -3.27
C PHE A 47 -3.21 -3.34 -2.11
N MET A 48 -3.87 -2.77 -1.09
CA MET A 48 -4.32 -3.54 0.08
C MET A 48 -5.37 -4.58 -0.29
N ASN A 49 -6.33 -4.25 -1.16
CA ASN A 49 -7.34 -5.19 -1.64
C ASN A 49 -6.68 -6.33 -2.43
N ALA A 50 -5.79 -6.03 -3.37
CA ALA A 50 -5.07 -7.05 -4.13
C ALA A 50 -4.23 -7.99 -3.23
N LYS A 51 -3.64 -7.44 -2.15
CA LYS A 51 -2.93 -8.24 -1.16
C LYS A 51 -3.87 -9.16 -0.39
N LEU A 52 -5.01 -8.64 0.08
CA LEU A 52 -6.02 -9.43 0.79
C LEU A 52 -6.62 -10.53 -0.09
N ASP A 53 -6.90 -10.23 -1.35
CA ASP A 53 -7.41 -11.19 -2.32
C ASP A 53 -6.40 -12.34 -2.53
N ALA A 54 -5.12 -12.02 -2.70
CA ALA A 54 -4.07 -13.04 -2.82
C ALA A 54 -3.91 -13.91 -1.56
N GLU A 55 -4.01 -13.30 -0.37
CA GLU A 55 -4.00 -14.03 0.90
C GLU A 55 -5.23 -14.94 1.04
N PHE A 56 -6.41 -14.45 0.62
CA PHE A 56 -7.65 -15.22 0.66
C PHE A 56 -7.64 -16.39 -0.32
N ASP A 57 -7.15 -16.17 -1.55
CA ASP A 57 -6.97 -17.21 -2.56
C ASP A 57 -6.06 -18.33 -2.06
N PHE A 58 -4.96 -17.99 -1.39
CA PHE A 58 -4.07 -18.97 -0.77
C PHE A 58 -4.79 -19.80 0.31
N ILE A 59 -5.57 -19.16 1.18
CA ILE A 59 -6.37 -19.84 2.21
C ILE A 59 -7.40 -20.78 1.56
N MET A 60 -8.11 -20.31 0.53
CA MET A 60 -9.13 -21.10 -0.17
C MET A 60 -8.53 -22.24 -0.98
N GLN A 61 -7.34 -22.08 -1.54
CA GLN A 61 -6.62 -23.19 -2.18
C GLN A 61 -6.29 -24.29 -1.15
N ARG A 62 -5.89 -23.92 0.06
CA ARG A 62 -5.53 -24.88 1.13
C ARG A 62 -6.75 -25.51 1.80
N HIS A 63 -7.81 -24.75 2.03
CA HIS A 63 -8.92 -25.13 2.90
C HIS A 63 -10.29 -25.18 2.21
N GLY A 64 -10.38 -24.82 0.92
CA GLY A 64 -11.65 -24.65 0.21
C GLY A 64 -12.52 -25.91 0.16
N ARG A 65 -11.91 -27.10 0.15
CA ARG A 65 -12.66 -28.37 0.25
C ARG A 65 -13.41 -28.50 1.58
N THR A 66 -12.76 -28.14 2.69
CA THR A 66 -13.36 -28.18 4.03
C THR A 66 -14.42 -27.09 4.18
N VAL A 67 -14.15 -25.88 3.69
CA VAL A 67 -15.12 -24.77 3.70
C VAL A 67 -16.38 -25.18 2.95
N LYS A 68 -16.24 -25.72 1.74
CA LYS A 68 -17.38 -26.21 0.94
C LYS A 68 -18.20 -27.26 1.69
N ALA A 69 -17.55 -28.25 2.31
CA ALA A 69 -18.24 -29.30 3.06
C ALA A 69 -18.98 -28.78 4.31
N LEU A 70 -18.56 -27.66 4.90
CA LEU A 70 -19.24 -27.02 6.02
C LEU A 70 -20.43 -26.16 5.58
N THR A 71 -20.43 -25.63 4.35
CA THR A 71 -21.52 -24.81 3.81
C THR A 71 -22.78 -25.64 3.51
N ASP A 72 -22.62 -26.90 3.10
CA ASP A 72 -23.72 -27.79 2.72
C ASP A 72 -24.37 -28.54 3.92
N ARG A 73 -24.12 -28.07 5.15
CA ARG A 73 -24.52 -28.73 6.40
C ARG A 73 -25.44 -27.85 7.24
#